data_AF-I0HKQ1-F1
#
_entry.id   AF-I0HKQ1-F1
#
_cell.length_a   1.000
_cell.length_b   1.000
_cell.length_c   1.000
_cell.angle_alpha   90.00
_cell.angle_beta   90.00
_cell.angle_gamma   90.00
#
_symmetry.space_group_name_H-M   'P 1'
#
loop_
_entity.id
_entity.type
_entity.pdbx_description
1 polymer ?
#
loop_
_entity_poly.entity_id
_entity_poly.type
_entity_poly.pdbx_seq_one_letter_code
_entity_poly.pdbx_strand_id
1 'polypeptide(L)'
;MFESTLPAGVPDLLSVSAFRRYLDEISRGPDVDAGASRLSGLNPSLLQDLLRFDGRSAEGEGLEVLEVLAACVRHGRALLVHLQDGQRVVPLTVFPAQRLVHTPVPPAELLAGDPTVLRVLHVEPALLRPPGHPDRTLVGERECHAPLGPLLWELALRGAREDLLPEIAGPAAYRLAPGVDLSALKMAGTQAAAVHRLRRTTSSLREIAEWPGFDRGRAMRLLNGLYLQAGLIVSRSHPAAGSDGWF
;
A
#
# COMPACT_ATOMS: atom_id res chain seq x y z
N MET A 1 -16.14 -35.00 -9.24
CA MET A 1 -14.88 -34.24 -9.17
C MET A 1 -14.89 -33.36 -10.41
N PHE A 2 -15.20 -32.07 -10.28
CA PHE A 2 -15.24 -31.17 -11.45
C PHE A 2 -13.81 -30.73 -11.75
N GLU A 3 -13.32 -31.03 -12.95
CA GLU A 3 -12.04 -30.53 -13.44
C GLU A 3 -12.12 -29.01 -13.56
N SER A 4 -11.12 -28.32 -13.02
CA SER A 4 -11.01 -26.87 -13.11
C SER A 4 -10.95 -26.45 -14.58
N THR A 5 -11.86 -25.57 -15.00
CA THR A 5 -11.88 -24.99 -16.36
C THR A 5 -10.92 -23.82 -16.51
N LEU A 6 -10.10 -23.54 -15.49
CA LEU A 6 -9.09 -22.49 -15.55
C LEU A 6 -7.92 -22.93 -16.44
N PRO A 7 -7.37 -22.03 -17.27
CA PRO A 7 -6.13 -22.30 -17.99
C PRO A 7 -5.06 -22.79 -17.02
N ALA A 8 -4.31 -23.82 -17.42
CA ALA A 8 -3.24 -24.36 -16.59
C ALA A 8 -2.27 -23.25 -16.15
N GLY A 9 -2.12 -23.07 -14.83
CA GLY A 9 -1.22 -22.07 -14.24
C GLY A 9 -1.91 -20.84 -13.61
N VAL A 10 -3.23 -20.68 -13.74
CA VAL A 10 -3.96 -19.63 -13.01
C VAL A 10 -4.28 -20.12 -11.59
N PRO A 11 -3.94 -19.37 -10.52
CA PRO A 11 -4.32 -19.74 -9.17
C PRO A 11 -5.83 -19.85 -9.04
N ASP A 12 -6.31 -20.87 -8.32
CA ASP A 12 -7.74 -21.03 -8.01
C ASP A 12 -8.13 -19.98 -6.95
N LEU A 13 -8.58 -18.82 -7.41
CA LEU A 13 -8.94 -17.69 -6.56
C LEU A 13 -10.44 -17.66 -6.29
N LEU A 14 -10.80 -17.32 -5.06
CA LEU A 14 -12.19 -17.12 -4.68
C LEU A 14 -12.84 -16.02 -5.52
N SER A 15 -14.09 -16.23 -5.90
CA SER A 15 -14.89 -15.17 -6.50
C SER A 15 -15.27 -14.12 -5.47
N VAL A 16 -15.36 -12.86 -5.90
CA VAL A 16 -15.77 -11.73 -5.04
C VAL A 16 -17.16 -11.95 -4.44
N SER A 17 -18.09 -12.52 -5.20
CA SER A 17 -19.45 -12.79 -4.73
C SER A 17 -19.49 -13.85 -3.63
N ALA A 18 -18.72 -14.94 -3.77
CA ALA A 18 -18.59 -15.96 -2.74
C ALA A 18 -17.94 -15.37 -1.47
N PHE A 19 -16.89 -14.57 -1.62
CA PHE A 19 -16.20 -13.96 -0.50
C PHE A 19 -17.05 -12.94 0.26
N ARG A 20 -17.79 -12.08 -0.45
CA ARG A 20 -18.72 -11.13 0.20
C ARG A 20 -19.81 -11.83 0.98
N ARG A 21 -20.36 -12.94 0.46
CA ARG A 21 -21.34 -13.75 1.19
C ARG A 21 -20.74 -14.31 2.48
N TYR A 22 -19.51 -14.82 2.43
CA TYR A 22 -18.77 -15.27 3.60
C TYR A 22 -18.59 -14.13 4.63
N LEU A 23 -18.20 -12.93 4.20
CA LEU A 23 -18.09 -11.77 5.09
C LEU A 23 -19.43 -11.36 5.71
N ASP A 24 -20.52 -11.39 4.94
CA ASP A 24 -21.86 -11.09 5.46
C ASP A 24 -22.30 -12.09 6.53
N GLU A 25 -21.95 -13.37 6.37
CA GLU A 25 -22.21 -14.42 7.36
C GLU A 25 -21.46 -14.19 8.68
N ILE A 26 -20.19 -13.75 8.61
CA ILE A 26 -19.39 -13.39 9.80
C ILE A 26 -19.95 -12.12 10.46
N SER A 27 -20.35 -11.14 9.65
CA SER A 27 -20.83 -9.83 10.14
C SER A 27 -22.19 -9.89 10.83
N ARG A 28 -23.01 -10.91 10.54
CA ARG A 28 -24.31 -11.14 11.21
C ARG A 28 -24.19 -11.70 12.64
N GLY A 29 -22.97 -11.84 13.17
CA GLY A 29 -22.75 -12.03 14.61
C GLY A 29 -23.25 -10.83 15.42
N PRO A 30 -23.60 -10.98 16.70
CA PRO A 30 -24.50 -10.06 17.41
C PRO A 30 -23.95 -8.66 17.73
N ASP A 31 -22.78 -8.23 17.23
CA ASP A 31 -22.15 -6.98 17.73
C ASP A 31 -21.07 -6.33 16.81
N VAL A 32 -21.26 -6.30 15.47
CA VAL A 32 -20.23 -5.72 14.58
C VAL A 32 -20.79 -4.73 13.56
N ASP A 33 -20.31 -3.49 13.64
CA ASP A 33 -20.57 -2.42 12.67
C ASP A 33 -19.95 -2.77 11.29
N ALA A 34 -20.61 -2.42 10.19
CA ALA A 34 -20.24 -2.92 8.85
C ALA A 34 -18.81 -2.54 8.40
N GLY A 35 -18.30 -1.39 8.86
CA GLY A 35 -16.90 -0.97 8.66
C GLY A 35 -15.91 -1.67 9.61
N ALA A 36 -16.33 -1.97 10.84
CA ALA A 36 -15.51 -2.66 11.84
C ALA A 36 -15.33 -4.15 11.51
N SER A 37 -16.28 -4.77 10.81
CA SER A 37 -16.19 -6.17 10.37
C SER A 37 -15.02 -6.40 9.40
N ARG A 38 -14.65 -5.39 8.60
CA ARG A 38 -13.52 -5.47 7.65
C ARG A 38 -12.15 -5.49 8.32
N LEU A 39 -12.08 -5.08 9.58
CA LEU A 39 -10.87 -4.80 10.35
C LEU A 39 -10.85 -5.56 11.69
N SER A 40 -11.71 -6.58 11.81
CA SER A 40 -11.88 -7.35 13.04
C SER A 40 -10.60 -8.13 13.38
N GLY A 41 -10.18 -8.10 14.65
CA GLY A 41 -8.96 -8.77 15.10
C GLY A 41 -7.65 -7.98 14.95
N LEU A 42 -7.69 -6.76 14.39
CA LEU A 42 -6.53 -5.86 14.39
C LEU A 42 -6.29 -5.26 15.78
N ASN A 43 -5.02 -4.93 16.08
CA ASN A 43 -4.73 -4.24 17.34
C ASN A 43 -5.33 -2.81 17.34
N PRO A 44 -5.65 -2.23 18.51
CA PRO A 44 -6.35 -0.94 18.57
C PRO A 44 -5.63 0.21 17.86
N SER A 45 -4.30 0.25 17.91
CA SER A 45 -3.51 1.32 17.28
C SER A 45 -3.55 1.27 15.76
N LEU A 46 -3.50 0.08 15.16
CA LEU A 46 -3.65 -0.10 13.72
C LEU A 46 -5.09 0.16 13.29
N LEU A 47 -6.06 -0.30 14.06
CA LEU A 47 -7.48 -0.06 13.76
C LEU A 47 -7.79 1.45 13.72
N GLN A 48 -7.43 2.20 14.78
CA GLN A 48 -7.66 3.65 14.83
C GLN A 48 -7.01 4.38 13.67
N ASP A 49 -5.88 3.88 13.22
CA ASP A 49 -5.11 4.44 12.14
C ASP A 49 -5.76 4.18 10.77
N LEU A 50 -6.30 2.98 10.54
CA LEU A 50 -7.10 2.67 9.37
C LEU A 50 -8.41 3.47 9.34
N LEU A 51 -9.07 3.65 10.49
CA LEU A 51 -10.29 4.46 10.59
C LEU A 51 -10.07 5.94 10.23
N ARG A 52 -8.84 6.47 10.37
CA ARG A 52 -8.51 7.84 9.92
C ARG A 52 -8.56 8.00 8.40
N PHE A 53 -8.32 6.93 7.66
CA PHE A 53 -8.40 6.91 6.21
C PHE A 53 -9.84 6.75 5.72
N ASP A 54 -10.61 5.88 6.39
CA ASP A 54 -12.01 5.61 6.04
C ASP A 54 -12.88 6.88 6.13
N GLY A 55 -12.69 7.70 7.18
CA GLY A 55 -13.42 8.97 7.34
C GLY A 55 -13.12 10.05 6.29
N ARG A 56 -12.15 9.82 5.39
CA ARG A 56 -11.82 10.72 4.27
C ARG A 56 -12.25 10.18 2.90
N SER A 57 -12.63 8.91 2.82
CA SER A 57 -13.07 8.27 1.59
C SER A 57 -14.53 8.65 1.31
N ALA A 58 -14.93 8.77 0.03
CA ALA A 58 -16.33 8.97 -0.31
C ALA A 58 -17.16 7.78 0.17
N GLU A 59 -18.41 8.02 0.58
CA GLU A 59 -19.31 6.97 1.08
C GLU A 59 -19.35 5.76 0.10
N GLY A 60 -18.83 4.62 0.57
CA GLY A 60 -18.82 3.37 -0.19
C GLY A 60 -17.54 3.02 -0.95
N GLU A 61 -16.52 3.90 -0.97
CA GLU A 61 -15.24 3.58 -1.65
C GLU A 61 -14.36 2.61 -0.85
N GLY A 62 -14.46 2.63 0.50
CA GLY A 62 -13.67 1.79 1.39
C GLY A 62 -12.18 2.16 1.38
N LEU A 63 -11.38 1.43 2.16
CA LEU A 63 -9.95 1.69 2.29
C LEU A 63 -9.18 1.47 0.97
N GLU A 64 -8.29 2.38 0.65
CA GLU A 64 -7.38 2.22 -0.47
C GLU A 64 -6.27 1.22 -0.11
N VAL A 65 -5.77 0.48 -1.10
CA VAL A 65 -4.68 -0.50 -0.89
C VAL A 65 -3.45 0.17 -0.29
N LEU A 66 -3.07 1.35 -0.79
CA LEU A 66 -1.88 2.06 -0.33
C LEU A 66 -1.99 2.48 1.14
N GLU A 67 -3.17 2.85 1.61
CA GLU A 67 -3.43 3.25 2.99
C GLU A 67 -3.22 2.08 3.96
N VAL A 68 -3.79 0.92 3.63
CA VAL A 68 -3.64 -0.30 4.42
C VAL A 68 -2.18 -0.74 4.47
N LEU A 69 -1.49 -0.72 3.34
CA LEU A 69 -0.08 -1.09 3.27
C LEU A 69 0.84 -0.08 3.98
N ALA A 70 0.54 1.23 3.90
CA ALA A 70 1.26 2.26 4.62
C ALA A 70 1.12 2.09 6.14
N ALA A 71 -0.09 1.83 6.61
CA ALA A 71 -0.36 1.53 8.01
C ALA A 71 0.39 0.25 8.46
N CYS A 72 0.34 -0.82 7.66
CA CYS A 72 1.08 -2.05 7.88
C CYS A 72 2.59 -1.81 8.09
N VAL A 73 3.21 -1.04 7.19
CA VAL A 73 4.64 -0.69 7.26
C VAL A 73 4.94 0.14 8.50
N ARG A 74 4.13 1.16 8.78
CA ARG A 74 4.35 2.08 9.92
C ARG A 74 4.21 1.38 11.26
N HIS A 75 3.24 0.49 11.41
CA HIS A 75 3.04 -0.27 12.65
C HIS A 75 3.92 -1.52 12.75
N GLY A 76 4.63 -1.89 11.67
CA GLY A 76 5.46 -3.08 11.63
C GLY A 76 4.69 -4.38 11.86
N ARG A 77 3.40 -4.42 11.52
CA ARG A 77 2.51 -5.57 11.76
C ARG A 77 2.28 -6.34 10.48
N ALA A 78 2.48 -7.66 10.53
CA ALA A 78 2.17 -8.51 9.39
C ALA A 78 0.64 -8.66 9.23
N LEU A 79 0.14 -8.39 8.03
CA LEU A 79 -1.29 -8.41 7.71
C LEU A 79 -1.57 -9.30 6.51
N LEU A 80 -2.75 -9.90 6.48
CA LEU A 80 -3.37 -10.46 5.28
C LEU A 80 -4.43 -9.47 4.79
N VAL A 81 -4.27 -9.03 3.55
CA VAL A 81 -5.18 -8.11 2.87
C VAL A 81 -5.87 -8.86 1.74
N HIS A 82 -7.19 -8.89 1.76
CA HIS A 82 -8.00 -9.46 0.69
C HIS A 82 -8.31 -8.37 -0.33
N LEU A 83 -7.67 -8.46 -1.49
CA LEU A 83 -7.82 -7.50 -2.57
C LEU A 83 -8.85 -7.99 -3.59
N GLN A 84 -9.73 -7.11 -4.02
CA GLN A 84 -10.54 -7.33 -5.21
C GLN A 84 -9.73 -6.94 -6.45
N ASP A 85 -9.52 -7.91 -7.34
CA ASP A 85 -9.02 -7.72 -8.71
C ASP A 85 -10.08 -8.25 -9.69
N GLY A 86 -10.85 -7.33 -10.28
CA GLY A 86 -12.01 -7.66 -11.11
C GLY A 86 -13.05 -8.48 -10.33
N GLN A 87 -13.24 -9.75 -10.73
CA GLN A 87 -14.17 -10.70 -10.11
C GLN A 87 -13.50 -11.69 -9.16
N ARG A 88 -12.18 -11.57 -8.96
CA ARG A 88 -11.37 -12.48 -8.13
C ARG A 88 -10.92 -11.79 -6.85
N VAL A 89 -10.73 -12.58 -5.81
CA VAL A 89 -10.12 -12.14 -4.56
C VAL A 89 -8.67 -12.62 -4.52
N VAL A 90 -7.73 -11.69 -4.41
CA VAL A 90 -6.30 -11.95 -4.32
C VAL A 90 -5.87 -11.75 -2.87
N PRO A 91 -5.45 -12.81 -2.15
CA PRO A 91 -4.86 -12.65 -0.83
C PRO A 91 -3.43 -12.10 -0.98
N LEU A 92 -3.15 -11.02 -0.25
CA LEU A 92 -1.84 -10.40 -0.15
C LEU A 92 -1.41 -10.37 1.31
N THR A 93 -0.50 -11.27 1.69
CA THR A 93 0.15 -11.21 3.00
C THR A 93 1.36 -10.29 2.95
N VAL A 94 1.49 -9.40 3.92
CA VAL A 94 2.52 -8.37 3.99
C VAL A 94 3.40 -8.62 5.21
N PHE A 95 4.71 -8.68 5.00
CA PHE A 95 5.72 -8.84 6.05
C PHE A 95 6.60 -7.58 6.11
N PRO A 96 6.17 -6.53 6.83
CA PRO A 96 6.80 -5.21 6.74
C PRO A 96 8.25 -5.21 7.23
N ALA A 97 8.56 -5.96 8.30
CA ALA A 97 9.92 -6.05 8.85
C ALA A 97 10.90 -6.74 7.88
N GLN A 98 10.44 -7.76 7.15
CA GLN A 98 11.25 -8.48 6.16
C GLN A 98 11.23 -7.80 4.78
N ARG A 99 10.41 -6.75 4.60
CA ARG A 99 10.20 -6.07 3.31
C ARG A 99 9.77 -7.05 2.21
N LEU A 100 8.90 -7.99 2.57
CA LEU A 100 8.36 -9.01 1.68
C LEU A 100 6.83 -8.96 1.64
N VAL A 101 6.29 -9.47 0.54
CA VAL A 101 4.90 -9.90 0.43
C VAL A 101 4.83 -11.35 0.01
N HIS A 102 3.74 -12.01 0.34
CA HIS A 102 3.35 -13.31 -0.19
C HIS A 102 1.98 -13.19 -0.86
N THR A 103 1.88 -13.63 -2.11
CA THR A 103 0.63 -13.63 -2.86
C THR A 103 0.67 -14.72 -3.94
N PRO A 104 -0.44 -15.44 -4.20
CA PRO A 104 -0.48 -16.47 -5.23
C PRO A 104 -0.42 -15.91 -6.66
N VAL A 105 -0.69 -14.61 -6.84
CA VAL A 105 -0.57 -13.92 -8.13
C VAL A 105 0.71 -13.08 -8.11
N PRO A 106 1.65 -13.25 -9.06
CA PRO A 106 2.86 -12.43 -9.11
C PRO A 106 2.53 -10.94 -9.08
N PRO A 107 3.20 -10.10 -8.26
CA PRO A 107 2.88 -8.68 -8.18
C PRO A 107 2.97 -7.95 -9.52
N ALA A 108 3.84 -8.40 -10.43
CA ALA A 108 3.92 -7.84 -11.78
C ALA A 108 2.63 -8.05 -12.58
N GLU A 109 1.95 -9.19 -12.41
CA GLU A 109 0.65 -9.48 -13.02
C GLU A 109 -0.46 -8.68 -12.34
N LEU A 110 -0.47 -8.66 -11.00
CA LEU A 110 -1.43 -7.87 -10.22
C LEU A 110 -1.40 -6.36 -10.59
N LEU A 111 -0.21 -5.84 -10.92
CA LEU A 111 0.02 -4.45 -11.32
C LEU A 111 0.05 -4.22 -12.84
N ALA A 112 -0.16 -5.25 -13.65
CA ALA A 112 -0.14 -5.12 -15.11
C ALA A 112 -1.33 -4.29 -15.62
N GLY A 113 -2.49 -4.42 -14.96
CA GLY A 113 -3.69 -3.63 -15.22
C GLY A 113 -3.65 -2.23 -14.61
N ASP A 114 -4.83 -1.68 -14.35
CA ASP A 114 -4.98 -0.38 -13.68
C ASP A 114 -4.99 -0.59 -12.14
N PRO A 115 -3.96 -0.16 -11.38
CA PRO A 115 -3.94 -0.36 -9.93
C PRO A 115 -4.97 0.49 -9.19
N THR A 116 -5.59 1.49 -9.84
CA THR A 116 -6.64 2.31 -9.22
C THR A 116 -7.93 1.53 -8.97
N VAL A 117 -8.17 0.43 -9.70
CA VAL A 117 -9.38 -0.39 -9.53
C VAL A 117 -9.25 -1.45 -8.43
N LEU A 118 -8.06 -1.63 -7.85
CA LEU A 118 -7.85 -2.56 -6.75
C LEU A 118 -8.55 -2.03 -5.49
N ARG A 119 -9.40 -2.87 -4.89
CA ARG A 119 -10.15 -2.51 -3.67
C ARG A 119 -9.81 -3.44 -2.52
N VAL A 120 -9.74 -2.89 -1.31
CA VAL A 120 -9.61 -3.70 -0.10
C VAL A 120 -10.98 -4.21 0.31
N LEU A 121 -11.14 -5.54 0.35
CA LEU A 121 -12.37 -6.17 0.83
C LEU A 121 -12.33 -6.43 2.34
N HIS A 122 -11.19 -6.90 2.84
CA HIS A 122 -11.01 -7.30 4.23
C HIS A 122 -9.53 -7.27 4.63
N VAL A 123 -9.25 -6.98 5.90
CA VAL A 123 -7.90 -6.95 6.48
C VAL A 123 -7.90 -7.70 7.81
N GLU A 124 -6.98 -8.65 7.95
CA GLU A 124 -6.81 -9.43 9.17
C GLU A 124 -5.32 -9.63 9.52
N PRO A 125 -4.99 -10.07 10.76
CA PRO A 125 -3.63 -10.43 11.10
C PRO A 125 -3.09 -11.58 10.22
N ALA A 126 -1.82 -11.50 9.81
CA ALA A 126 -1.22 -12.56 9.01
C ALA A 126 -1.09 -13.87 9.81
N LEU A 127 -1.66 -14.96 9.28
CA LEU A 127 -1.42 -16.32 9.78
C LEU A 127 -0.09 -16.88 9.26
N LEU A 128 0.25 -16.58 8.01
CA LEU A 128 1.53 -16.98 7.43
C LEU A 128 2.70 -16.32 8.16
N ARG A 129 3.83 -17.02 8.17
CA ARG A 129 5.10 -16.57 8.71
C ARG A 129 6.07 -16.23 7.58
N PRO A 130 6.95 -15.23 7.78
CA PRO A 130 7.93 -14.87 6.77
C PRO A 130 8.96 -16.00 6.57
N PRO A 131 9.64 -16.04 5.41
CA PRO A 131 10.76 -16.95 5.19
C PRO A 131 11.82 -16.85 6.29
N GLY A 132 12.33 -18.00 6.74
CA GLY A 132 13.31 -18.08 7.83
C GLY A 132 12.71 -18.20 9.24
N HIS A 133 11.39 -18.17 9.38
CA HIS A 133 10.71 -18.46 10.64
C HIS A 133 10.89 -19.94 11.06
N PRO A 134 11.03 -20.26 12.38
CA PRO A 134 11.25 -21.63 12.85
C PRO A 134 10.09 -22.57 12.52
N ASP A 135 8.86 -22.08 12.61
CA ASP A 135 7.69 -22.82 12.16
C ASP A 135 7.54 -22.72 10.64
N ARG A 136 8.10 -23.72 9.95
CA ARG A 136 8.11 -23.80 8.49
C ARG A 136 6.76 -24.17 7.90
N THR A 137 5.85 -24.74 8.69
CA THR A 137 4.51 -25.15 8.21
C THR A 137 3.61 -23.95 7.90
N LEU A 138 3.89 -22.82 8.53
CA LEU A 138 3.21 -21.55 8.30
C LEU A 138 3.94 -20.65 7.29
N VAL A 139 5.05 -21.10 6.70
CA VAL A 139 5.75 -20.33 5.66
C VAL A 139 5.18 -20.71 4.30
N GLY A 140 4.65 -19.73 3.58
CA GLY A 140 4.09 -19.94 2.24
C GLY A 140 5.13 -20.37 1.20
N GLU A 141 4.66 -20.69 -0.01
CA GLU A 141 5.51 -21.11 -1.12
C GLU A 141 6.52 -20.03 -1.49
N ARG A 142 7.75 -20.43 -1.83
CA ARG A 142 8.86 -19.50 -2.04
C ARG A 142 8.64 -18.62 -3.26
N GLU A 143 8.03 -19.19 -4.28
CA GLU A 143 7.74 -18.59 -5.59
C GLU A 143 6.67 -17.50 -5.47
N CYS A 144 5.81 -17.61 -4.45
CA CYS A 144 4.78 -16.63 -4.12
C CYS A 144 5.30 -15.44 -3.31
N HIS A 145 6.58 -15.45 -2.91
CA HIS A 145 7.19 -14.33 -2.20
C HIS A 145 7.82 -13.31 -3.16
N ALA A 146 7.57 -12.03 -2.90
CA ALA A 146 8.14 -10.94 -3.68
C ALA A 146 8.56 -9.75 -2.81
N PRO A 147 9.47 -8.88 -3.28
CA PRO A 147 9.86 -7.68 -2.55
C PRO A 147 8.70 -6.70 -2.37
N LEU A 148 8.51 -6.18 -1.15
CA LEU A 148 7.46 -5.20 -0.82
C LEU A 148 7.74 -3.82 -1.43
N GLY A 149 9.00 -3.41 -1.50
CA GLY A 149 9.41 -2.06 -1.95
C GLY A 149 8.88 -1.69 -3.34
N PRO A 150 9.11 -2.51 -4.39
CA PRO A 150 8.58 -2.29 -5.73
C PRO A 150 7.05 -2.24 -5.80
N LEU A 151 6.35 -3.10 -5.03
CA LEU A 151 4.88 -3.07 -4.96
C LEU A 151 4.38 -1.74 -4.39
N LEU A 152 4.93 -1.29 -3.26
CA LEU A 152 4.57 0.01 -2.66
C LEU A 152 4.87 1.17 -3.60
N TRP A 153 5.97 1.09 -4.34
CA TRP A 153 6.37 2.10 -5.30
C TRP A 153 5.36 2.23 -6.45
N GLU A 154 4.99 1.12 -7.08
CA GLU A 154 3.99 1.12 -8.16
C GLU A 154 2.61 1.58 -7.65
N LEU A 155 2.17 1.11 -6.49
CA LEU A 155 0.90 1.54 -5.89
C LEU A 155 0.90 3.03 -5.53
N ALA A 156 2.01 3.59 -5.05
CA ALA A 156 2.10 5.02 -4.79
C ALA A 156 2.01 5.86 -6.07
N LEU A 157 2.64 5.39 -7.16
CA LEU A 157 2.69 6.13 -8.42
C LEU A 157 1.42 5.98 -9.26
N ARG A 158 0.76 4.82 -9.22
CA ARG A 158 -0.33 4.45 -10.13
C ARG A 158 -1.63 4.03 -9.44
N GLY A 159 -1.64 3.91 -8.11
CA GLY A 159 -2.82 3.50 -7.35
C GLY A 159 -3.86 4.61 -7.22
N ALA A 160 -4.98 4.32 -6.55
CA ALA A 160 -6.10 5.26 -6.41
C ALA A 160 -5.69 6.56 -5.69
N ARG A 161 -4.81 6.47 -4.69
CA ARG A 161 -4.45 7.60 -3.83
C ARG A 161 -3.94 8.83 -4.59
N GLU A 162 -4.66 9.93 -4.46
CA GLU A 162 -4.25 11.23 -5.03
C GLU A 162 -3.57 12.15 -4.02
N ASP A 163 -3.86 11.98 -2.73
CA ASP A 163 -3.34 12.82 -1.66
C ASP A 163 -2.05 12.29 -1.00
N LEU A 164 -1.34 13.18 -0.30
CA LEU A 164 -0.27 12.76 0.59
C LEU A 164 -0.79 11.82 1.68
N LEU A 165 0.04 10.86 2.07
CA LEU A 165 -0.19 10.08 3.28
C LEU A 165 -0.24 11.02 4.51
N PRO A 166 -1.16 10.83 5.47
CA PRO A 166 -1.40 11.76 6.57
C PRO A 166 -0.14 12.13 7.38
N GLU A 167 0.83 11.22 7.45
CA GLU A 167 2.07 11.40 8.22
C GLU A 167 2.98 12.46 7.59
N ILE A 168 2.94 12.55 6.26
CA ILE A 168 3.78 13.46 5.48
C ILE A 168 2.98 14.63 4.91
N ALA A 169 1.67 14.69 5.17
CA ALA A 169 0.81 15.78 4.75
C ALA A 169 0.99 17.04 5.63
N GLY A 170 0.52 18.17 5.07
CA GLY A 170 0.59 19.49 5.67
C GLY A 170 1.86 20.27 5.28
N PRO A 171 2.04 21.48 5.84
CA PRO A 171 3.18 22.34 5.52
C PRO A 171 4.50 21.66 5.91
N ALA A 172 5.28 21.27 4.91
CA ALA A 172 6.52 20.55 5.10
C ALA A 172 7.46 20.69 3.90
N ALA A 173 8.76 20.56 4.17
CA ALA A 173 9.77 20.44 3.15
C ALA A 173 10.39 19.03 3.19
N TYR A 174 10.73 18.53 2.02
CA TYR A 174 11.08 17.14 1.78
C TYR A 174 12.48 17.04 1.20
N ARG A 175 13.23 16.04 1.66
CA ARG A 175 14.49 15.61 1.03
C ARG A 175 14.68 14.12 1.22
N LEU A 176 15.54 13.52 0.41
CA LEU A 176 15.94 12.14 0.62
C LEU A 176 16.99 12.01 1.73
N ALA A 177 16.83 10.99 2.57
CA ALA A 177 17.83 10.63 3.54
C ALA A 177 19.13 10.15 2.84
N PRO A 178 20.31 10.47 3.41
CA PRO A 178 21.57 9.92 2.93
C PRO A 178 21.57 8.40 3.00
N GLY A 179 22.17 7.73 2.02
CA GLY A 179 22.35 6.27 2.03
C GLY A 179 21.10 5.45 1.68
N VAL A 180 19.97 6.08 1.35
CA VAL A 180 18.76 5.36 0.92
C VAL A 180 19.03 4.63 -0.40
N ASP A 181 18.92 3.30 -0.35
CA ASP A 181 18.97 2.44 -1.52
C ASP A 181 17.61 2.38 -2.22
N LEU A 182 17.59 2.82 -3.48
CA LEU A 182 16.42 2.79 -4.36
C LEU A 182 16.69 1.95 -5.61
N SER A 183 17.76 1.17 -5.64
CA SER A 183 18.21 0.40 -6.82
C SER A 183 17.20 -0.63 -7.30
N ALA A 184 16.39 -1.18 -6.38
CA ALA A 184 15.33 -2.12 -6.70
C ALA A 184 14.10 -1.47 -7.39
N LEU A 185 14.02 -0.14 -7.43
CA LEU A 185 12.88 0.58 -7.98
C LEU A 185 13.10 0.91 -9.44
N LYS A 186 12.08 0.66 -10.26
CA LYS A 186 12.05 1.09 -11.65
C LYS A 186 11.80 2.59 -11.68
N MET A 187 12.87 3.37 -11.80
CA MET A 187 12.82 4.82 -11.95
C MET A 187 13.31 5.19 -13.35
N ALA A 188 12.56 6.04 -14.05
CA ALA A 188 12.95 6.52 -15.36
C ALA A 188 12.63 8.01 -15.55
N GLY A 189 13.37 8.66 -16.45
CA GLY A 189 13.10 10.03 -16.90
C GLY A 189 12.99 11.04 -15.75
N THR A 190 11.87 11.76 -15.73
CA THR A 190 11.63 12.86 -14.77
C THR A 190 11.61 12.40 -13.31
N GLN A 191 11.21 11.15 -13.03
CA GLN A 191 11.24 10.60 -11.67
C GLN A 191 12.68 10.45 -11.15
N ALA A 192 13.58 9.91 -11.98
CA ALA A 192 14.99 9.77 -11.62
C ALA A 192 15.65 11.13 -11.40
N ALA A 193 15.32 12.13 -12.22
CA ALA A 193 15.80 13.50 -12.06
C ALA A 193 15.29 14.15 -10.76
N ALA A 194 14.00 13.97 -10.43
CA ALA A 194 13.40 14.46 -9.20
C ALA A 194 14.04 13.82 -7.96
N VAL A 195 14.25 12.50 -7.97
CA VAL A 195 14.98 11.77 -6.92
C VAL A 195 16.40 12.28 -6.77
N HIS A 196 17.13 12.50 -7.87
CA HIS A 196 18.48 13.05 -7.82
C HIS A 196 18.52 14.45 -7.18
N ARG A 197 17.54 15.30 -7.51
CA ARG A 197 17.39 16.63 -6.92
C ARG A 197 17.10 16.54 -5.40
N LEU A 198 16.14 15.70 -4.99
CA LEU A 198 15.78 15.50 -3.58
C LEU A 198 16.92 14.92 -2.72
N ARG A 199 17.92 14.24 -3.32
CA ARG A 199 19.13 13.82 -2.60
C ARG A 199 20.03 14.99 -2.22
N ARG A 200 19.92 16.12 -2.91
CA ARG A 200 20.83 17.28 -2.78
C ARG A 200 20.15 18.48 -2.13
N THR A 201 18.86 18.67 -2.40
CA THR A 201 18.11 19.85 -1.98
C THR A 201 16.86 19.46 -1.21
N THR A 202 16.59 20.24 -0.16
CA THR A 202 15.29 20.23 0.53
C THR A 202 14.31 21.08 -0.24
N SER A 203 13.14 20.54 -0.57
CA SER A 203 12.14 21.23 -1.39
C SER A 203 10.73 21.07 -0.85
N SER A 204 9.90 22.09 -1.01
CA SER A 204 8.48 22.03 -0.65
C SER A 204 7.67 21.22 -1.67
N LEU A 205 6.44 20.84 -1.32
CA LEU A 205 5.56 20.17 -2.29
C LEU A 205 5.31 21.06 -3.51
N ARG A 206 5.10 22.36 -3.30
CA ARG A 206 4.89 23.33 -4.37
C ARG A 206 6.09 23.37 -5.32
N GLU A 207 7.31 23.47 -4.80
CA GLU A 207 8.51 23.50 -5.63
C GLU A 207 8.64 22.23 -6.46
N ILE A 208 8.36 21.06 -5.87
CA ILE A 208 8.42 19.77 -6.58
C ILE A 208 7.39 19.71 -7.70
N ALA A 209 6.17 20.23 -7.46
CA ALA A 209 5.11 20.28 -8.45
C ALA A 209 5.43 21.18 -9.66
N GLU A 210 6.35 22.15 -9.51
CA GLU A 210 6.81 23.04 -10.57
C GLU A 210 7.98 22.44 -11.40
N TRP A 211 8.46 21.23 -11.06
CA TRP A 211 9.56 20.60 -11.80
C TRP A 211 9.11 20.07 -13.17
N PRO A 212 10.05 19.92 -14.13
CA PRO A 212 9.71 19.40 -15.46
C PRO A 212 8.99 18.06 -15.41
N GLY A 213 7.78 18.02 -15.99
CA GLY A 213 6.93 16.84 -16.04
C GLY A 213 6.25 16.49 -14.72
N PHE A 214 6.26 17.36 -13.73
CA PHE A 214 5.48 17.23 -12.51
C PHE A 214 4.27 18.16 -12.51
N ASP A 215 3.28 17.73 -11.74
CA ASP A 215 2.16 18.52 -11.26
C ASP A 215 1.99 18.19 -9.76
N ARG A 216 0.98 18.76 -9.12
CA ARG A 216 0.70 18.52 -7.70
C ARG A 216 0.50 17.03 -7.41
N GLY A 217 -0.35 16.34 -8.16
CA GLY A 217 -0.68 14.93 -7.93
C GLY A 217 0.53 14.02 -8.11
N ARG A 218 1.30 14.22 -9.18
CA ARG A 218 2.52 13.45 -9.46
C ARG A 218 3.60 13.71 -8.40
N ALA A 219 3.70 14.93 -7.87
CA ALA A 219 4.59 15.25 -6.77
C ALA A 219 4.17 14.54 -5.47
N MET A 220 2.89 14.55 -5.13
CA MET A 220 2.36 13.84 -3.96
C MET A 220 2.59 12.32 -4.06
N ARG A 221 2.28 11.73 -5.21
CA ARG A 221 2.51 10.31 -5.51
C ARG A 221 3.98 9.92 -5.38
N LEU A 222 4.89 10.76 -5.89
CA LEU A 222 6.33 10.56 -5.71
C LEU A 222 6.72 10.58 -4.21
N LEU A 223 6.25 11.56 -3.45
CA LEU A 223 6.57 11.69 -2.02
C LEU A 223 6.04 10.52 -1.20
N ASN A 224 4.80 10.07 -1.47
CA ASN A 224 4.24 8.85 -0.86
C ASN A 224 5.13 7.64 -1.14
N GLY A 225 5.53 7.47 -2.41
CA GLY A 225 6.42 6.38 -2.82
C GLY A 225 7.75 6.41 -2.07
N LEU A 226 8.41 7.57 -1.99
CA LEU A 226 9.70 7.73 -1.29
C LEU A 226 9.59 7.57 0.23
N TYR A 227 8.49 8.03 0.83
CA TYR A 227 8.20 7.83 2.26
C TYR A 227 8.13 6.35 2.60
N LEU A 228 7.43 5.56 1.79
CA LEU A 228 7.25 4.11 1.98
C LEU A 228 8.53 3.28 1.76
N GLN A 229 9.59 3.88 1.21
CA GLN A 229 10.93 3.28 1.16
C GLN A 229 11.78 3.63 2.38
N ALA A 230 11.18 4.23 3.43
CA ALA A 230 11.90 4.83 4.56
C ALA A 230 12.97 5.84 4.11
N GLY A 231 12.74 6.46 2.94
CA GLY A 231 13.73 7.29 2.27
C GLY A 231 13.58 8.78 2.51
N LEU A 232 12.45 9.21 3.07
CA LEU A 232 12.06 10.62 3.08
C LEU A 232 12.30 11.26 4.45
N ILE A 233 13.03 12.37 4.47
CA ILE A 233 13.12 13.29 5.60
C ILE A 233 12.05 14.37 5.39
N VAL A 234 11.17 14.51 6.38
CA VAL A 234 10.10 15.52 6.41
C VAL A 234 10.44 16.57 7.46
N SER A 235 10.59 17.82 7.04
CA SER A 235 10.93 18.94 7.92
C SER A 235 9.79 19.95 7.95
N ARG A 236 9.23 20.19 9.14
CA ARG A 236 8.12 21.15 9.36
C ARG A 236 8.59 22.55 9.76
N SER A 237 9.84 22.67 10.23
CA SER A 237 10.44 23.95 10.67
C SER A 237 11.36 24.58 9.62
N HIS A 238 11.55 23.93 8.47
CA HIS A 238 12.38 24.46 7.39
C HIS A 238 11.72 25.70 6.76
N PRO A 239 12.46 26.73 6.30
CA PRO A 239 11.87 27.91 5.65
C PRO A 239 10.95 27.56 4.47
N ALA A 240 11.33 26.56 3.67
CA ALA A 240 10.51 26.07 2.56
C ALA A 240 9.18 25.40 3.00
N ALA A 241 9.03 24.99 4.27
CA ALA A 241 7.78 24.44 4.77
C ALA A 241 6.69 25.52 4.92
N GLY A 242 7.08 26.78 5.15
CA GLY A 242 6.16 27.91 5.32
C GLY A 242 5.68 28.55 4.02
N SER A 243 6.25 28.18 2.87
CA SER A 243 5.88 28.72 1.55
C SER A 243 4.74 27.96 0.85
N ASP A 244 4.21 26.90 1.46
CA ASP A 244 3.12 26.10 0.90
C ASP A 244 1.76 26.80 1.10
N GLY A 245 1.38 27.69 0.18
CA GLY A 245 0.02 28.27 0.10
C GLY A 245 -1.06 27.29 -0.40
N TRP A 246 -0.87 25.99 -0.20
CA TRP A 246 -1.74 24.90 -0.66
C TRP A 246 -2.45 24.17 0.50
N PHE A 247 -2.20 24.60 1.73
CA PHE A 247 -2.76 24.06 2.97
C PHE A 247 -3.48 25.15 3.76
#